data_AF-A0A1G8G589-F1
#
_entry.id   AF-A0A1G8G589-F1
#
_cell.length_a   1.000
_cell.length_b   1.000
_cell.length_c   1.000
_cell.angle_alpha   90.00
_cell.angle_beta   90.00
_cell.angle_gamma   90.00
#
_symmetry.space_group_name_H-M   'P 1'
#
loop_
_entity.id
_entity.type
_entity.pdbx_description
1 polymer ?
#
loop_
_entity_poly.entity_id
_entity_poly.type
_entity_poly.pdbx_seq_one_letter_code
_entity_poly.pdbx_strand_id
1 'polypeptide(L)' 'MKFVKEEEDESRDYILQKDTKTKFGAKIIILILIVLVGAVVASGIHFKWF' A
#
# COMPACT_ATOMS: atom_id res chain seq x y z
N MET A 1 -21.45 8.36 22.74
CA MET A 1 -21.05 7.78 21.45
C MET A 1 -21.61 6.36 21.41
N LYS A 2 -22.43 6.02 20.41
CA LYS A 2 -23.03 4.68 20.29
C LYS A 2 -21.95 3.72 19.78
N PHE A 3 -21.47 2.85 20.67
CA PHE A 3 -20.69 1.66 20.36
C PHE A 3 -21.59 0.58 19.74
N VAL A 4 -22.28 0.89 18.64
CA VAL A 4 -23.05 -0.12 17.91
C VAL A 4 -22.14 -0.64 16.80
N LYS A 5 -21.73 -1.90 16.95
CA LYS A 5 -21.00 -2.65 15.94
C LYS A 5 -22.04 -3.02 14.87
N GLU A 6 -21.99 -2.35 13.73
CA GLU A 6 -22.82 -2.71 12.57
C GLU A 6 -22.43 -4.13 12.13
N GLU A 7 -23.42 -5.03 12.06
CA GLU A 7 -23.25 -6.49 11.91
C GLU A 7 -22.86 -6.95 10.49
N GLU A 8 -22.39 -6.05 9.62
CA GLU A 8 -22.05 -6.35 8.22
C GLU A 8 -20.59 -6.00 7.83
N ASP A 9 -19.71 -5.74 8.80
CA ASP A 9 -18.29 -5.52 8.49
C ASP A 9 -17.56 -6.88 8.40
N GLU A 10 -17.63 -7.49 7.22
CA GLU A 10 -16.85 -8.69 6.83
C GLU A 10 -15.33 -8.46 6.95
N SER A 11 -14.96 -7.18 7.02
CA SER A 11 -13.60 -6.76 7.24
C SER A 11 -13.32 -6.75 8.75
N ARG A 12 -12.29 -7.51 9.16
CA ARG A 12 -11.65 -7.30 10.47
C ARG A 12 -10.87 -5.98 10.46
N ASP A 13 -11.46 -4.91 9.92
CA ASP A 13 -10.75 -3.69 9.59
C ASP A 13 -10.41 -2.97 10.88
N TYR A 14 -9.10 -2.82 11.06
CA TYR A 14 -8.49 -1.93 12.02
C TYR A 14 -9.21 -0.58 11.96
N ILE A 15 -9.54 -0.02 13.13
CA ILE A 15 -10.29 1.25 13.30
C ILE A 15 -9.74 2.41 12.42
N LEU A 16 -8.47 2.34 12.01
CA LEU A 16 -7.75 3.34 11.21
C LEU A 16 -7.72 3.06 9.68
N GLN A 17 -8.23 1.91 9.22
CA GLN A 17 -8.28 1.54 7.80
C GLN A 17 -9.60 1.94 7.10
N LYS A 18 -10.57 2.47 7.86
CA LYS A 18 -11.85 2.97 7.33
C LYS A 18 -11.70 4.25 6.50
N ASP A 19 -10.58 4.96 6.65
CA ASP A 19 -10.33 6.19 5.91
C ASP A 19 -9.82 5.94 4.49
N THR A 20 -10.58 6.42 3.50
CA THR A 20 -10.19 6.48 2.08
C THR A 20 -8.84 7.17 1.86
N LYS A 21 -8.44 8.07 2.79
CA LYS A 21 -7.13 8.72 2.81
C LYS A 21 -5.99 7.73 3.08
N THR A 22 -6.17 6.77 3.99
CA THR A 22 -5.19 5.71 4.28
C THR A 22 -5.00 4.80 3.08
N LYS A 23 -6.10 4.43 2.40
CA LYS A 23 -6.06 3.61 1.18
C LYS A 23 -5.36 4.34 0.02
N PHE A 24 -5.52 5.65 -0.08
CA PHE A 24 -4.83 6.47 -1.08
C PHE A 24 -3.33 6.59 -0.80
N GLY A 25 -2.94 6.87 0.44
CA GLY A 25 -1.52 6.92 0.84
C GLY A 25 -0.82 5.58 0.62
N ALA A 26 -1.46 4.48 1.00
CA ALA A 26 -0.93 3.14 0.76
C ALA A 26 -0.71 2.86 -0.73
N LYS A 27 -1.65 3.25 -1.61
CA LYS A 27 -1.49 3.11 -3.06
C LYS A 27 -0.29 3.88 -3.61
N ILE A 28 -0.05 5.11 -3.13
CA ILE A 28 1.11 5.91 -3.55
C ILE A 28 2.41 5.24 -3.14
N ILE A 29 2.49 4.77 -1.89
CA ILE A 29 3.70 4.10 -1.37
C ILE A 29 4.00 2.84 -2.20
N ILE A 30 2.97 2.02 -2.48
CA ILE A 30 3.12 0.82 -3.31
C ILE A 30 3.64 1.16 -4.71
N LEU A 31 3.10 2.20 -5.35
CA LEU A 31 3.55 2.67 -6.66
C LEU A 31 5.03 3.04 -6.66
N ILE A 32 5.47 3.81 -5.66
CA ILE A 32 6.88 4.24 -5.53
C ILE A 32 7.79 3.03 -5.32
N LEU A 33 7.37 2.07 -4.48
CA LEU A 33 8.17 0.86 -4.22
C LEU A 33 8.37 0.04 -5.50
N ILE A 34 7.34 -0.11 -6.33
CA ILE A 34 7.45 -0.80 -7.63
C ILE A 34 8.48 -0.12 -8.53
N VAL A 35 8.45 1.22 -8.60
CA VAL A 35 9.41 2.00 -9.40
C VAL A 35 10.83 1.80 -8.89
N LEU A 36 11.05 1.84 -7.57
CA LEU A 36 12.36 1.63 -6.96
C LEU A 36 12.91 0.24 -7.23
N VAL A 37 12.08 -0.80 -7.10
CA VAL A 37 12.48 -2.18 -7.43
C VAL A 37 12.86 -2.30 -8.90
N GLY A 38 12.06 -1.70 -9.80
CA GLY A 38 12.37 -1.66 -11.23
C GLY A 38 13.71 -0.99 -11.53
N ALA A 39 13.99 0.14 -10.88
CA ALA A 39 15.26 0.86 -11.02
C ALA A 39 16.46 0.03 -10.52
N VAL A 40 16.32 -0.69 -9.41
CA VAL A 40 17.38 -1.58 -8.89
C VAL A 40 17.64 -2.74 -9.86
N VAL A 41 16.60 -3.35 -10.42
CA VAL A 41 16.77 -4.44 -11.40
C VAL A 41 17.42 -3.92 -12.68
N ALA A 42 16.95 -2.79 -13.21
CA ALA A 42 17.52 -2.17 -14.41
C ALA A 42 18.99 -1.79 -14.20
N SER A 43 19.31 -1.22 -13.03
CA SER A 43 20.66 -0.92 -12.58
C SER A 43 21.52 -2.19 -12.54
N GLY A 44 21.04 -3.26 -11.91
CA GLY A 44 21.75 -4.54 -11.84
C GLY A 44 22.02 -5.17 -13.21
N ILE A 45 21.08 -5.05 -14.16
CA ILE A 45 21.29 -5.50 -15.54
C ILE A 45 22.32 -4.61 -16.26
N HIS A 46 22.19 -3.29 -16.16
CA HIS A 46 23.10 -2.33 -16.80
C HIS A 46 24.54 -2.48 -16.27
N PHE A 47 24.73 -2.61 -14.96
CA PHE A 47 26.03 -2.80 -14.33
C PHE A 47 26.60 -4.21 -14.48
N LYS A 48 25.77 -5.23 -14.78
CA LYS A 48 26.28 -6.57 -15.14
C LYS A 48 26.72 -6.64 -16.61
N TRP A 49 26.17 -5.76 -17.45
CA TRP A 49 26.42 -5.74 -18.89
C TRP A 49 27.65 -4.89 -19.28
N PHE A 50 28.06 -3.94 -18.43
CA PHE A 50 29.34 -3.21 -18.52
C PHE A 50 30.40 -3.86 -17.65
#